data_AF-A0A968CX62-F1
#
_entry.id   AF-A0A968CX62-F1
#
_cell.length_a   1.000
_cell.length_b   1.000
_cell.length_c   1.000
_cell.angle_alpha   90.00
_cell.angle_beta   90.00
_cell.angle_gamma   90.00
#
_symmetry.space_group_name_H-M   'P 1'
#
loop_
_entity.id
_entity.type
_entity.pdbx_description
1 polymer ?
#
loop_
_entity_poly.entity_id
_entity_poly.type
_entity_poly.pdbx_seq_one_letter_code
_entity_poly.pdbx_strand_id
1 'polypeptide(L)' 'DINEWDDYALEEAVLLKEKFGGTVTAITVGSEDSDAVLRKCLARGADDAVRLTDPKFEGSDGYAIAKILSRVIK' A
#
# COMPACT_ATOMS: atom_id res chain seq x y z
N ASP A 1 -2.82 12.74 0.39
CA ASP A 1 -2.74 12.08 1.70
C ASP A 1 -3.09 10.60 1.58
N ILE A 2 -2.94 9.82 2.66
CA ILE A 2 -3.45 8.44 2.71
C ILE A 2 -4.98 8.52 2.61
N ASN A 3 -5.60 7.64 1.80
CA ASN A 3 -7.05 7.54 1.75
C ASN A 3 -7.58 7.14 3.14
N GLU A 4 -8.72 7.69 3.57
CA GLU A 4 -9.25 7.44 4.91
C GLU A 4 -9.43 5.96 5.25
N TRP A 5 -9.90 5.14 4.30
CA TRP A 5 -10.08 3.70 4.52
C TRP A 5 -8.76 2.94 4.59
N ASP A 6 -7.79 3.34 3.78
CA ASP A 6 -6.44 2.79 3.83
C ASP A 6 -5.73 3.17 5.14
N ASP A 7 -6.08 4.32 5.71
CA ASP A 7 -5.53 4.81 6.96
C ASP A 7 -5.97 3.95 8.15
N TYR A 8 -7.27 3.65 8.23
CA TYR A 8 -7.80 2.71 9.23
C TYR A 8 -7.23 1.30 9.02
N ALA A 9 -7.08 0.85 7.77
CA ALA A 9 -6.50 -0.46 7.47
C ALA A 9 -5.03 -0.55 7.91
N LEU A 10 -4.25 0.51 7.71
CA LEU A 10 -2.87 0.59 8.16
C LEU A 10 -2.77 0.55 9.69
N GLU A 11 -3.62 1.30 10.39
CA GLU A 11 -3.64 1.31 11.86
C GLU A 11 -3.93 -0.09 12.42
N GLU A 12 -4.97 -0.76 11.93
CA GLU A 12 -5.29 -2.12 12.37
C GLU A 12 -4.17 -3.12 12.03
N ALA A 13 -3.51 -2.99 10.87
CA ALA A 13 -2.38 -3.84 10.52
C ALA A 13 -1.20 -3.67 11.49
N VAL A 14 -0.90 -2.42 11.90
CA VAL A 14 0.14 -2.13 12.88
C VAL A 14 -0.22 -2.68 14.25
N LEU A 15 -1.48 -2.53 14.70
CA LEU A 15 -1.95 -3.11 15.97
C LEU A 15 -1.85 -4.65 15.97
N LEU A 16 -2.19 -5.30 14.85
CA LEU A 16 -2.03 -6.76 14.71
C LEU A 16 -0.55 -7.17 14.79
N LYS A 17 0.34 -6.43 14.13
CA LYS A 17 1.80 -6.64 14.21
C LYS A 17 2.32 -6.49 15.63
N GLU A 18 1.91 -5.45 16.37
CA GLU A 18 2.36 -5.26 17.75
C GLU A 18 1.87 -6.39 18.67
N LYS A 19 0.64 -6.85 18.46
CA LYS A 19 0.03 -7.88 19.30
C LYS A 19 0.53 -9.30 19.03
N PHE A 20 0.79 -9.61 17.76
CA PHE A 20 1.04 -10.98 17.31
C PHE A 20 2.42 -11.17 16.66
N GLY A 21 3.19 -10.09 16.47
CA GLY A 21 4.39 -10.08 15.65
C GLY A 21 4.07 -10.07 14.15
N GLY A 22 5.13 -10.09 13.32
CA GLY A 22 5.02 -10.07 11.86
C GLY A 22 5.51 -8.75 11.24
N THR A 23 5.17 -8.55 9.98
CA THR A 23 5.59 -7.38 9.19
C THR A 23 4.40 -6.80 8.44
N VAL A 24 4.38 -5.48 8.32
CA VAL A 24 3.36 -4.72 7.56
C VAL A 24 4.04 -4.10 6.35
N THR A 25 3.56 -4.44 5.15
CA THR A 25 4.05 -3.86 3.89
C THR A 25 2.95 -3.04 3.23
N ALA A 26 3.17 -1.75 3.04
CA ALA A 26 2.25 -0.86 2.34
C ALA A 26 2.49 -0.95 0.82
N ILE A 27 1.46 -1.23 0.03
CA ILE A 27 1.58 -1.42 -1.42
C ILE A 27 0.60 -0.49 -2.14
N THR A 28 1.05 0.21 -3.18
CA THR A 28 0.20 1.07 -4.00
C THR A 28 0.55 0.97 -5.48
N VAL A 29 -0.44 1.19 -6.34
CA VAL A 29 -0.24 1.41 -7.79
C VAL A 29 -0.35 2.90 -8.04
N GLY A 30 0.72 3.54 -8.53
CA GLY A 30 0.70 4.98 -8.72
C GLY A 30 1.97 5.58 -9.33
N SER A 31 1.89 6.88 -9.59
CA SER A 31 3.01 7.71 -10.04
C SER A 31 3.95 8.05 -8.88
N GLU A 32 5.01 8.82 -9.14
CA GLU A 32 5.94 9.30 -8.12
C GLU A 32 5.25 10.09 -6.99
N ASP A 33 4.09 10.70 -7.25
CA ASP A 33 3.32 11.42 -6.24
C ASP A 33 2.86 10.51 -5.08
N SER A 34 2.72 9.21 -5.34
CA SER A 34 2.38 8.22 -4.33
C SER A 34 3.50 7.96 -3.33
N ASP A 35 4.75 8.35 -3.63
CA ASP A 35 5.89 8.15 -2.72
C ASP A 35 5.73 8.95 -1.42
N ALA A 36 5.08 10.12 -1.47
CA ALA A 36 4.78 10.90 -0.27
C ALA A 36 3.77 10.18 0.64
N VAL A 37 2.82 9.45 0.05
CA VAL A 37 1.83 8.63 0.78
C VAL A 37 2.50 7.41 1.39
N LEU A 38 3.32 6.69 0.62
CA LEU A 38 4.08 5.54 1.12
C LEU A 38 5.04 5.89 2.27
N ARG A 39 5.73 7.04 2.19
CA ARG A 39 6.56 7.55 3.29
C ARG A 39 5.75 7.82 4.55
N LYS A 40 4.50 8.28 4.43
CA LYS A 40 3.59 8.42 5.57
C LYS A 40 3.21 7.06 6.16
N CYS A 41 2.98 6.04 5.32
CA CYS A 41 2.72 4.69 5.81
C CYS A 41 3.91 4.13 6.62
N LEU A 42 5.14 4.31 6.12
CA LEU A 42 6.36 3.93 6.84
C LEU A 42 6.48 4.68 8.17
N ALA A 43 6.26 6.00 8.17
CA ALA A 43 6.31 6.81 9.38
C ALA A 43 5.26 6.41 10.43
N ARG A 44 4.17 5.75 10.00
CA ARG A 44 3.08 5.27 10.86
C ARG A 44 3.21 3.82 11.31
N GLY A 45 4.29 3.12 10.96
CA GLY A 45 4.61 1.80 11.49
C GLY A 45 4.59 0.64 10.49
N ALA A 46 4.35 0.92 9.19
CA ALA A 46 4.68 -0.06 8.15
C ALA A 46 6.20 -0.31 8.13
N ASP A 47 6.61 -1.56 7.92
CA ASP A 47 8.01 -1.98 7.81
C ASP A 47 8.57 -1.67 6.43
N ASP A 48 7.78 -1.99 5.41
CA ASP A 48 8.16 -1.86 4.01
C ASP A 48 7.10 -1.11 3.22
N ALA A 49 7.53 -0.51 2.12
CA ALA A 49 6.65 0.16 1.17
C ALA A 49 7.03 -0.21 -0.27
N VAL A 50 6.03 -0.51 -1.08
CA VAL A 50 6.20 -0.88 -2.49
C VAL A 50 5.31 0.01 -3.35
N ARG A 51 5.94 0.75 -4.28
CA ARG A 51 5.23 1.43 -5.37
C ARG A 51 5.30 0.58 -6.62
N LEU A 52 4.14 0.27 -7.16
CA LEU A 52 3.97 -0.35 -8.47
C LEU A 52 3.72 0.74 -9.50
N THR A 53 4.56 0.79 -10.52
CA THR A 53 4.47 1.80 -11.57
C THR A 53 4.88 1.19 -12.91
N ASP A 54 4.08 1.43 -13.94
CA ASP A 54 4.31 1.07 -15.33
C ASP A 54 3.36 1.96 -16.15
N PRO A 55 3.80 2.58 -17.26
CA PRO A 55 2.89 3.32 -18.15
C PRO A 55 1.64 2.53 -18.58
N LYS A 56 1.71 1.19 -18.63
CA LYS A 56 0.58 0.31 -18.95
C LYS A 56 -0.50 0.27 -17.86
N PHE A 57 -0.24 0.79 -16.67
CA PHE A 57 -1.22 0.85 -15.59
C PHE A 57 -2.15 2.07 -15.70
N GLU A 58 -1.77 3.08 -16.48
CA GLU A 58 -2.58 4.28 -16.68
C GLU A 58 -3.96 3.96 -17.27
N GLY A 59 -5.01 4.54 -16.70
CA GLY A 59 -6.39 4.30 -17.13
C GLY A 59 -6.96 2.92 -16.78
N SER A 60 -6.24 2.11 -15.99
CA SER A 60 -6.74 0.82 -15.51
C SER A 60 -8.03 0.98 -14.70
N ASP A 61 -8.98 0.08 -14.91
CA ASP A 61 -10.18 -0.03 -14.09
C ASP A 61 -9.88 -0.78 -12.77
N GLY A 62 -10.88 -0.87 -11.89
CA GLY A 62 -10.74 -1.57 -10.61
C GLY A 62 -10.38 -3.05 -10.75
N TYR A 63 -10.85 -3.72 -11.79
CA TYR A 63 -10.53 -5.13 -12.04
C TYR A 63 -9.05 -5.30 -12.43
N ALA A 64 -8.54 -4.44 -13.32
CA ALA A 64 -7.14 -4.43 -13.71
C ALA A 64 -6.23 -4.10 -12.53
N ILE A 65 -6.56 -3.08 -11.73
CA ILE A 65 -5.81 -2.73 -10.51
C ILE A 65 -5.77 -3.90 -9.51
N ALA A 66 -6.91 -4.53 -9.25
CA ALA A 66 -6.98 -5.70 -8.37
C ALA A 66 -6.10 -6.86 -8.88
N LYS A 67 -6.11 -7.09 -10.21
CA LYS A 67 -5.26 -8.11 -10.84
C LYS A 67 -3.77 -7.78 -10.71
N ILE A 68 -3.38 -6.51 -10.86
CA ILE A 68 -2.00 -6.06 -10.66
C ILE A 68 -1.55 -6.32 -9.21
N LEU A 69 -2.31 -5.83 -8.23
CA LEU A 69 -1.99 -6.02 -6.80
C LEU A 69 -1.91 -7.50 -6.42
N SER A 70 -2.83 -8.33 -6.93
CA SER A 70 -2.84 -9.78 -6.66
C SER A 70 -1.57 -10.51 -7.12
N ARG A 71 -0.82 -9.94 -8.07
CA ARG A 71 0.44 -10.54 -8.57
C ARG A 71 1.63 -10.22 -7.70
N VAL A 72 1.53 -9.18 -6.87
CA VAL A 72 2.61 -8.71 -5.99
C VAL A 72 2.51 -9.32 -4.60
N ILE A 73 1.30 -9.64 -4.15
CA ILE A 73 1.04 -10.25 -2.83
C ILE A 73 1.15 -11.80 -2.88
N LYS A 74 1.46 -12.36 -4.06
CA LYS A 74 1.40 -13.81 -4.30
C LYS A 74 2.58 -14.60 -3.74
#